data_AF-A0A9E3QFT9-F1
#
_entry.id   AF-A0A9E3QFT9-F1
#
_cell.length_a   1.000
_cell.length_b   1.000
_cell.length_c   1.000
_cell.angle_alpha   90.00
_cell.angle_beta   90.00
_cell.angle_gamma   90.00
#
_symmetry.space_group_name_H-M   'P 1'
#
loop_
_entity.id
_entity.type
_entity.pdbx_description
1 polymer ?
#
loop_
_entity_poly.entity_id
_entity_poly.type
_entity_poly.pdbx_seq_one_letter_code
_entity_poly.pdbx_strand_id
1 'polypeptide(L)'
;MVLVKLTLLAALGLGPGSGPEAESEAAALVARLGSARWADREAAAVALERLGRAALPALRAARQAKDPEVQTRAAALLERIESGLMVKPTLVRLDYRDRPLTDVVRDLGEQSRIGLALFPENNPALTSRRVTLQESEPLPFWKAIDRLTQTARLQYNPMMQGMVVNGTRGAALILTDGLAELPPISDQGPFRVLLTGLHYQRDRHFGPGHGVGMIIQNGVPVPQGGRGSAEVFYALLQVMAEPRMILAQRGPLALTEAVDDRGNSLLPPTSNPALQRHSGFFGYIGSSGAASLTLQAPLRFPEMPGRTIKRLRGTIPVLAASRKDEPTIVNLADGKGKPHRAAEVTLIVNEVRADPNNAQMTEIDLTLRSNGPPSETPGMPARHLQEAVQYRGPSNPQSPLEILDAQGRPYPQWFPKSQSFGPEEVRITLSLHPAGNAIGAPAQIRYYDFIRAATEINFDFVDVPMP
;
A
#
# COMPACT_ATOMS: atom_id res chain seq x y z
N MET A 1 -20.04 38.59 -52.77
CA MET A 1 -19.16 38.24 -51.62
C MET A 1 -20.04 38.05 -50.39
N VAL A 2 -20.34 36.80 -50.06
CA VAL A 2 -21.11 36.41 -48.87
C VAL A 2 -20.10 36.07 -47.79
N LEU A 3 -20.09 36.84 -46.69
CA LEU A 3 -19.19 36.60 -45.56
C LEU A 3 -19.96 35.79 -44.51
N VAL A 4 -19.63 34.51 -44.39
CA VAL A 4 -20.18 33.59 -43.39
C VAL A 4 -19.52 33.86 -42.04
N LYS A 5 -20.32 34.22 -41.04
CA LYS A 5 -19.92 34.30 -39.62
C LYS A 5 -19.69 32.89 -39.08
N LEU A 6 -18.45 32.59 -38.69
CA LEU A 6 -18.12 31.37 -37.94
C LEU A 6 -18.17 31.70 -36.43
N THR A 7 -19.22 31.24 -35.76
CA THR A 7 -19.38 31.35 -34.31
C THR A 7 -18.62 30.19 -33.66
N LEU A 8 -17.54 30.50 -32.93
CA LEU A 8 -16.76 29.53 -32.17
C LEU A 8 -17.47 29.31 -30.81
N LEU A 9 -18.07 28.14 -30.62
CA LEU A 9 -18.64 27.73 -29.33
C LEU A 9 -17.51 27.12 -28.48
N ALA A 10 -17.14 27.79 -27.39
CA ALA A 10 -16.21 27.28 -26.39
C ALA A 10 -16.92 26.23 -25.51
N ALA A 11 -16.50 24.97 -25.61
CA ALA A 11 -16.93 23.91 -24.69
C ALA A 11 -16.08 23.97 -23.42
N LEU A 12 -16.75 24.17 -22.28
CA LEU A 12 -16.21 24.13 -20.93
C LEU A 12 -15.72 22.71 -20.59
N GLY A 13 -14.48 22.61 -20.11
CA GLY A 13 -13.85 21.37 -19.68
C GLY A 13 -14.50 20.78 -18.44
N LEU A 14 -15.12 19.61 -18.62
CA LEU A 14 -15.52 18.69 -17.56
C LEU A 14 -14.28 17.98 -16.99
N GLY A 15 -14.25 17.77 -15.67
CA GLY A 15 -13.19 17.06 -14.95
C GLY A 15 -13.01 15.59 -15.38
N PRO A 16 -12.05 14.84 -14.81
CA PRO A 16 -11.73 13.50 -15.27
C PRO A 16 -12.94 12.57 -15.12
N GLY A 17 -13.45 12.14 -16.28
CA GLY A 17 -14.73 11.49 -16.48
C GLY A 17 -14.87 10.17 -15.72
N SER A 18 -15.82 10.18 -14.79
CA SER A 18 -16.49 8.99 -14.26
C SER A 18 -18.00 9.11 -14.51
N GLY A 19 -18.35 9.47 -15.74
CA GLY A 19 -19.73 9.60 -16.21
C GLY A 19 -20.08 8.52 -17.26
N PRO A 20 -21.38 8.33 -17.55
CA PRO A 20 -21.86 7.33 -18.51
C PRO A 20 -21.26 7.46 -19.92
N GLU A 21 -20.79 8.66 -20.28
CA GLU A 21 -20.10 8.92 -21.55
C GLU A 21 -18.72 8.25 -21.63
N ALA A 22 -17.95 8.27 -20.54
CA ALA A 22 -16.64 7.61 -20.47
C ALA A 22 -16.77 6.07 -20.50
N GLU A 23 -17.83 5.53 -19.89
CA GLU A 23 -18.15 4.10 -19.95
C GLU A 23 -18.55 3.68 -21.38
N SER A 24 -19.35 4.50 -22.06
CA SER A 24 -19.72 4.30 -23.46
C SER A 24 -18.52 4.38 -24.39
N GLU A 25 -17.60 5.33 -24.17
CA GLU A 25 -16.35 5.45 -24.94
C GLU A 25 -15.47 4.21 -24.73
N ALA A 26 -15.28 3.76 -23.49
CA ALA A 26 -14.50 2.57 -23.18
C ALA A 26 -15.07 1.31 -23.85
N ALA A 27 -16.40 1.14 -23.85
CA ALA A 27 -17.06 0.02 -24.52
C ALA A 27 -16.83 0.03 -26.04
N ALA A 28 -16.93 1.22 -26.68
CA ALA A 28 -16.67 1.36 -28.11
C ALA A 28 -15.20 1.05 -28.47
N LEU A 29 -14.25 1.47 -27.63
CA LEU A 29 -12.83 1.17 -27.81
C LEU A 29 -12.54 -0.33 -27.62
N VAL A 30 -13.18 -1.00 -26.66
CA VAL A 30 -13.05 -2.45 -26.45
C VAL A 30 -13.47 -3.23 -27.70
N ALA A 31 -14.57 -2.86 -28.36
CA ALA A 31 -15.01 -3.52 -29.59
C ALA A 31 -13.95 -3.45 -30.70
N ARG A 32 -13.15 -2.37 -30.75
CA ARG A 32 -12.07 -2.18 -31.71
C ARG A 32 -10.82 -3.02 -31.42
N LEU A 33 -10.70 -3.62 -30.23
CA LEU A 33 -9.60 -4.54 -29.90
C LEU A 33 -9.61 -5.82 -30.76
N GLY A 34 -10.78 -6.20 -31.30
CA GLY A 34 -10.93 -7.33 -32.23
C GLY A 34 -10.92 -6.91 -33.71
N SER A 35 -10.55 -5.67 -34.04
CA SER A 35 -10.52 -5.19 -35.43
C SER A 35 -9.55 -6.03 -36.27
N ALA A 36 -9.88 -6.32 -37.52
CA ALA A 36 -8.96 -6.99 -38.46
C ALA A 36 -7.68 -6.17 -38.71
N ARG A 37 -7.76 -4.83 -38.63
CA ARG A 37 -6.63 -3.93 -38.88
C ARG A 37 -5.83 -3.73 -37.59
N TRP A 38 -4.55 -4.09 -37.63
CA TRP A 38 -3.64 -3.94 -36.49
C TRP A 38 -3.59 -2.50 -35.95
N ALA A 39 -3.55 -1.50 -36.84
CA ALA A 39 -3.50 -0.09 -36.43
C ALA A 39 -4.71 0.34 -35.59
N ASP A 40 -5.91 -0.18 -35.89
CA ASP A 40 -7.12 0.12 -35.11
C ASP A 40 -7.07 -0.51 -33.72
N ARG A 41 -6.52 -1.73 -33.62
CA ARG A 41 -6.36 -2.43 -32.34
C ARG A 41 -5.40 -1.68 -31.42
N GLU A 42 -4.25 -1.26 -31.94
CA GLU A 42 -3.26 -0.53 -31.16
C GLU A 42 -3.75 0.87 -30.77
N ALA A 43 -4.43 1.58 -31.67
CA ALA A 43 -5.03 2.88 -31.34
C ALA A 43 -6.09 2.76 -30.23
N ALA A 44 -6.90 1.70 -30.26
CA ALA A 44 -7.88 1.42 -29.21
C ALA A 44 -7.21 1.08 -27.88
N ALA A 45 -6.15 0.26 -27.89
CA ALA A 45 -5.37 -0.10 -26.72
C ALA A 45 -4.77 1.15 -26.03
N VAL A 46 -4.13 2.02 -26.79
CA VAL A 46 -3.55 3.28 -26.28
C VAL A 46 -4.63 4.21 -25.72
N ALA A 47 -5.78 4.31 -26.39
CA ALA A 47 -6.90 5.12 -25.91
C ALA A 47 -7.46 4.58 -24.57
N LEU A 48 -7.63 3.27 -24.44
CA LEU A 48 -8.08 2.62 -23.20
C LEU A 48 -7.08 2.82 -22.05
N GLU A 49 -5.78 2.75 -22.32
CA GLU A 49 -4.75 3.06 -21.32
C GLU A 49 -4.80 4.50 -20.85
N ARG A 50 -5.04 5.44 -21.77
CA ARG A 50 -5.19 6.85 -21.45
C ARG A 50 -6.43 7.13 -20.59
N LEU A 51 -7.53 6.41 -20.82
CA LEU A 51 -8.71 6.44 -19.95
C LEU A 51 -8.41 5.88 -18.54
N GLY A 52 -7.45 4.95 -18.44
CA GLY A 52 -6.97 4.41 -17.17
C GLY A 52 -8.09 3.73 -16.38
N ARG A 53 -8.38 4.22 -15.17
CA ARG A 53 -9.37 3.61 -14.27
C ARG A 53 -10.77 3.53 -14.88
N ALA A 54 -11.16 4.49 -15.72
CA ALA A 54 -12.48 4.51 -16.37
C ALA A 54 -12.67 3.36 -17.37
N ALA A 55 -11.58 2.81 -17.93
CA ALA A 55 -11.65 1.68 -18.86
C ALA A 55 -11.82 0.31 -18.18
N LEU A 56 -11.54 0.21 -16.87
CA LEU A 56 -11.51 -1.08 -16.15
C LEU A 56 -12.84 -1.86 -16.23
N PRO A 57 -14.03 -1.26 -16.03
CA PRO A 57 -15.29 -2.00 -16.13
C PRO A 57 -15.51 -2.63 -17.52
N ALA A 58 -15.25 -1.87 -18.59
CA ALA A 58 -15.39 -2.36 -19.96
C ALA A 58 -14.37 -3.47 -20.28
N LEU A 59 -13.12 -3.32 -19.83
CA LEU A 59 -12.08 -4.35 -19.99
C LEU A 59 -12.39 -5.63 -19.20
N ARG A 60 -12.96 -5.52 -17.99
CA ARG A 60 -13.42 -6.67 -17.19
C ARG A 60 -14.50 -7.45 -17.93
N ALA A 61 -15.50 -6.76 -18.47
CA ALA A 61 -16.54 -7.40 -19.28
C ALA A 61 -15.95 -8.09 -20.53
N ALA A 62 -14.96 -7.44 -21.18
CA ALA A 62 -14.30 -7.97 -22.36
C ALA A 62 -13.46 -9.24 -22.12
N ARG A 63 -13.01 -9.49 -20.88
CA ARG A 63 -12.35 -10.77 -20.52
C ARG A 63 -13.26 -11.99 -20.64
N GLN A 64 -14.57 -11.78 -20.73
CA GLN A 64 -15.58 -12.82 -20.95
C GLN A 64 -16.15 -12.78 -22.39
N ALA A 65 -15.51 -12.02 -23.30
CA ALA A 65 -15.93 -11.96 -24.69
C ALA A 65 -15.77 -13.34 -25.37
N LYS A 66 -16.62 -13.60 -26.37
CA LYS A 66 -16.56 -14.82 -27.19
C LYS A 66 -15.31 -14.87 -28.06
N ASP A 67 -14.77 -13.72 -28.45
CA ASP A 67 -13.58 -13.60 -29.27
C ASP A 67 -12.31 -13.79 -28.40
N PRO A 68 -11.52 -14.85 -28.64
CA PRO A 68 -10.29 -15.11 -27.88
C PRO A 68 -9.23 -14.00 -28.01
N GLU A 69 -9.17 -13.29 -29.15
CA GLU A 69 -8.23 -12.17 -29.32
C GLU A 69 -8.63 -10.99 -28.42
N VAL A 70 -9.91 -10.64 -28.39
CA VAL A 70 -10.45 -9.59 -27.50
C VAL A 70 -10.23 -9.96 -26.05
N GLN A 71 -10.51 -11.22 -25.66
CA GLN A 71 -10.26 -11.70 -24.30
C GLN A 71 -8.80 -11.53 -23.87
N THR A 72 -7.87 -11.96 -24.72
CA THR A 72 -6.43 -11.91 -24.43
C THR A 72 -5.93 -10.47 -24.32
N ARG A 73 -6.31 -9.60 -25.27
CA ARG A 73 -5.92 -8.18 -25.26
C ARG A 73 -6.51 -7.43 -24.09
N ALA A 74 -7.79 -7.67 -23.77
CA ALA A 74 -8.45 -7.05 -22.64
C ALA A 74 -7.79 -7.44 -21.31
N ALA A 75 -7.41 -8.71 -21.14
CA ALA A 75 -6.69 -9.17 -19.96
C ALA A 75 -5.33 -8.48 -19.80
N ALA A 76 -4.54 -8.38 -20.88
CA ALA A 76 -3.25 -7.71 -20.87
C ALA A 76 -3.36 -6.20 -20.59
N LEU A 77 -4.35 -5.53 -21.18
CA LEU A 77 -4.62 -4.11 -20.92
C LEU A 77 -5.05 -3.86 -19.49
N LEU A 78 -5.90 -4.72 -18.94
CA LEU A 78 -6.34 -4.63 -17.56
C LEU A 78 -5.15 -4.71 -16.59
N GLU A 79 -4.26 -5.69 -16.77
CA GLU A 79 -3.05 -5.82 -15.94
C GLU A 79 -2.12 -4.60 -16.06
N ARG A 80 -1.91 -4.08 -17.28
CA ARG A 80 -1.07 -2.91 -17.52
C ARG A 80 -1.66 -1.64 -16.90
N ILE A 81 -2.96 -1.41 -17.03
CA ILE A 81 -3.64 -0.26 -16.43
C ILE A 81 -3.63 -0.37 -14.91
N GLU A 82 -4.00 -1.54 -14.36
CA GLU A 82 -4.02 -1.78 -12.91
C GLU A 82 -2.64 -1.54 -12.30
N SER A 83 -1.57 -2.10 -12.88
CA SER A 83 -0.19 -1.89 -12.42
C SER A 83 0.27 -0.44 -12.58
N GLY A 84 -0.10 0.22 -13.69
CA GLY A 84 0.22 1.63 -13.92
C GLY A 84 -0.46 2.58 -12.92
N LEU A 85 -1.66 2.24 -12.44
CA LEU A 85 -2.37 3.00 -11.40
C LEU A 85 -1.74 2.86 -10.01
N MET A 86 -0.83 1.91 -9.79
CA MET A 86 -0.11 1.73 -8.52
C MET A 86 1.07 2.68 -8.35
N VAL A 87 1.57 3.26 -9.44
CA VAL A 87 2.73 4.18 -9.42
C VAL A 87 2.34 5.63 -9.74
N LYS A 88 1.06 5.87 -10.07
CA LYS A 88 0.50 7.22 -10.25
C LYS A 88 -0.16 7.69 -8.95
N PRO A 89 0.03 8.97 -8.57
CA PRO A 89 -0.67 9.53 -7.42
C PRO A 89 -2.17 9.61 -7.69
N THR A 90 -2.96 9.48 -6.64
CA THR A 90 -4.38 9.84 -6.68
C THR A 90 -4.49 11.36 -6.73
N LEU A 91 -5.14 11.89 -7.76
CA LEU A 91 -5.37 13.33 -7.90
C LEU A 91 -6.71 13.70 -7.26
N VAL A 92 -6.70 14.75 -6.44
CA VAL A 92 -7.87 15.29 -5.75
C VAL A 92 -8.00 16.78 -6.01
N ARG A 93 -9.23 17.27 -6.18
CA ARG A 93 -9.52 18.69 -6.42
C ARG A 93 -9.89 19.35 -5.12
N LEU A 94 -9.25 20.48 -4.83
CA LEU A 94 -9.54 21.30 -3.66
C LEU A 94 -10.33 22.53 -4.09
N ASP A 95 -11.63 22.56 -3.78
CA ASP A 95 -12.48 23.73 -4.04
C ASP A 95 -13.55 23.87 -2.96
N TYR A 96 -13.10 24.17 -1.74
CA TYR A 96 -13.94 24.32 -0.57
C TYR A 96 -13.92 25.78 -0.11
N ARG A 97 -15.10 26.37 0.06
CA ARG A 97 -15.26 27.73 0.60
C ARG A 97 -16.13 27.68 1.83
N ASP A 98 -15.55 28.05 2.97
CA ASP A 98 -16.25 28.05 4.26
C ASP A 98 -17.05 26.75 4.47
N ARG A 99 -16.42 25.57 4.33
CA ARG A 99 -17.10 24.28 4.47
C ARG A 99 -16.80 23.68 5.84
N PRO A 100 -17.77 22.98 6.49
CA PRO A 100 -17.48 22.20 7.68
C PRO A 100 -16.32 21.22 7.43
N LEU A 101 -15.37 21.15 8.34
CA LEU A 101 -14.19 20.28 8.18
C LEU A 101 -14.59 18.81 7.99
N THR A 102 -15.62 18.35 8.70
CA THR A 102 -16.18 17.00 8.58
C THR A 102 -16.64 16.69 7.14
N ASP A 103 -17.26 17.66 6.46
CA ASP A 103 -17.69 17.51 5.08
C ASP A 103 -16.50 17.51 4.11
N VAL A 104 -15.49 18.34 4.37
CA VAL A 104 -14.26 18.39 3.55
C VAL A 104 -13.51 17.05 3.65
N VAL A 105 -13.35 16.50 4.85
CA VAL A 105 -12.68 15.20 5.05
C VAL A 105 -13.46 14.06 4.38
N ARG A 106 -14.80 14.06 4.49
CA ARG A 106 -15.65 13.07 3.82
C ARG A 106 -15.54 13.15 2.30
N ASP A 107 -15.69 14.35 1.73
CA ASP A 107 -15.62 14.56 0.27
C ASP A 107 -14.25 14.19 -0.30
N LEU A 108 -13.15 14.58 0.38
CA LEU A 108 -11.81 14.14 0.01
C LEU A 108 -11.63 12.62 0.08
N GLY A 109 -12.20 11.98 1.10
CA GLY A 109 -12.18 10.52 1.23
C GLY A 109 -12.94 9.83 0.09
N GLU A 110 -14.10 10.37 -0.30
CA GLU A 110 -14.91 9.88 -1.42
C GLU A 110 -14.20 10.07 -2.77
N GLN A 111 -13.68 11.26 -3.03
CA GLN A 111 -12.96 11.59 -4.26
C GLN A 111 -11.71 10.73 -4.45
N SER A 112 -10.94 10.53 -3.37
CA SER A 112 -9.71 9.74 -3.41
C SER A 112 -9.94 8.23 -3.29
N ARG A 113 -11.13 7.82 -2.83
CA ARG A 113 -11.44 6.45 -2.36
C ARG A 113 -10.46 5.95 -1.30
N ILE A 114 -9.91 6.87 -0.52
CA ILE A 114 -9.01 6.59 0.60
C ILE A 114 -9.78 6.88 1.88
N GLY A 115 -9.70 5.97 2.85
CA GLY A 115 -10.28 6.21 4.18
C GLY A 115 -9.61 7.43 4.83
N LEU A 116 -10.38 8.47 5.10
CA LEU A 116 -9.96 9.62 5.90
C LEU A 116 -10.91 9.75 7.08
N ALA A 117 -10.37 9.95 8.28
CA ALA A 117 -11.18 10.12 9.48
C ALA A 117 -10.60 11.18 10.41
N LEU A 118 -11.49 11.90 11.09
CA LEU A 118 -11.15 12.77 12.20
C LEU A 118 -11.16 11.96 13.50
N PHE A 119 -10.19 12.21 14.37
CA PHE A 119 -10.15 11.58 15.68
C PHE A 119 -9.82 12.59 16.79
N PRO A 120 -10.55 12.56 17.91
CA PRO A 120 -11.81 11.85 18.13
C PRO A 120 -12.94 12.39 17.22
N GLU A 121 -13.82 11.52 16.70
CA GLU A 121 -14.88 11.89 15.72
C GLU A 121 -15.80 13.01 16.22
N ASN A 122 -16.15 12.99 17.51
CA ASN A 122 -17.11 13.92 18.11
C ASN A 122 -16.46 15.12 18.82
N ASN A 123 -15.19 15.42 18.52
CA ASN A 123 -14.51 16.56 19.13
C ASN A 123 -15.18 17.89 18.68
N PRO A 124 -15.75 18.70 19.59
CA PRO A 124 -16.43 19.96 19.24
C PRO A 124 -15.54 20.96 18.49
N ALA A 125 -14.23 20.96 18.77
CA ALA A 125 -13.27 21.85 18.11
C ALA A 125 -13.02 21.47 16.64
N LEU A 126 -13.25 20.20 16.27
CA LEU A 126 -13.15 19.71 14.89
C LEU A 126 -14.49 19.81 14.17
N THR A 127 -15.60 19.47 14.83
CA THR A 127 -16.94 19.46 14.20
C THR A 127 -17.47 20.86 13.91
N SER A 128 -17.11 21.88 14.71
CA SER A 128 -17.46 23.28 14.46
C SER A 128 -16.51 24.00 13.49
N ARG A 129 -15.37 23.39 13.14
CA ARG A 129 -14.33 24.03 12.31
C ARG A 129 -14.80 24.18 10.88
N ARG A 130 -14.62 25.38 10.32
CA ARG A 130 -14.89 25.68 8.92
C ARG A 130 -13.59 25.98 8.21
N VAL A 131 -13.48 25.50 6.97
CA VAL A 131 -12.25 25.52 6.18
C VAL A 131 -12.54 26.11 4.81
N THR A 132 -11.69 27.03 4.38
CA THR A 132 -11.58 27.46 2.98
C THR A 132 -10.27 26.91 2.44
N LEU A 133 -10.36 26.04 1.43
CA LEU A 133 -9.23 25.33 0.84
C LEU A 133 -9.48 25.20 -0.66
N GLN A 134 -8.71 25.95 -1.44
CA GLN A 134 -8.90 26.04 -2.89
C GLN A 134 -7.56 25.97 -3.62
N GLU A 135 -7.52 25.21 -4.69
CA GLU A 135 -6.40 25.11 -5.61
C GLU A 135 -6.94 25.13 -7.05
N SER A 136 -6.20 25.76 -7.97
CA SER A 136 -6.66 25.89 -9.36
C SER A 136 -6.65 24.58 -10.13
N GLU A 137 -5.74 23.67 -9.76
CA GLU A 137 -5.55 22.38 -10.40
C GLU A 137 -5.67 21.24 -9.39
N PRO A 138 -6.05 20.02 -9.82
CA PRO A 138 -5.99 18.84 -8.96
C PRO A 138 -4.57 18.59 -8.42
N LEU A 139 -4.48 18.30 -7.13
CA LEU A 139 -3.22 17.99 -6.45
C LEU A 139 -3.04 16.48 -6.24
N PRO A 140 -1.79 15.97 -6.24
CA PRO A 140 -1.49 14.66 -5.67
C PRO A 140 -2.00 14.54 -4.22
N PHE A 141 -2.53 13.38 -3.86
CA PHE A 141 -3.15 13.12 -2.55
C PHE A 141 -2.31 13.64 -1.38
N TRP A 142 -1.02 13.29 -1.34
CA TRP A 142 -0.13 13.71 -0.25
C TRP A 142 0.01 15.23 -0.13
N LYS A 143 0.06 15.94 -1.26
CA LYS A 143 0.05 17.42 -1.26
C LYS A 143 -1.28 17.97 -0.80
N ALA A 144 -2.39 17.38 -1.20
CA ALA A 144 -3.70 17.79 -0.73
C ALA A 144 -3.87 17.61 0.79
N ILE A 145 -3.34 16.51 1.35
CA ILE A 145 -3.28 16.29 2.79
C ILE A 145 -2.43 17.38 3.46
N ASP A 146 -1.26 17.73 2.93
CA ASP A 146 -0.44 18.83 3.48
C ASP A 146 -1.20 20.16 3.53
N ARG A 147 -1.93 20.47 2.45
CA ARG A 147 -2.73 21.71 2.37
C ARG A 147 -3.88 21.69 3.37
N LEU A 148 -4.55 20.55 3.52
CA LEU A 148 -5.61 20.37 4.51
C LEU A 148 -5.07 20.49 5.94
N THR A 149 -3.98 19.79 6.28
CA THR A 149 -3.41 19.78 7.64
C THR A 149 -2.90 21.16 8.04
N GLN A 150 -2.22 21.86 7.13
CA GLN A 150 -1.76 23.22 7.36
C GLN A 150 -2.92 24.20 7.56
N THR A 151 -3.91 24.18 6.67
CA THR A 151 -5.03 25.14 6.69
C THR A 151 -5.98 24.89 7.85
N ALA A 152 -6.30 23.63 8.11
CA ALA A 152 -7.25 23.23 9.14
C ALA A 152 -6.58 23.00 10.51
N ARG A 153 -5.27 23.19 10.65
CA ARG A 153 -4.50 22.89 11.88
C ARG A 153 -4.75 21.46 12.36
N LEU A 154 -4.50 20.51 11.46
CA LEU A 154 -4.57 19.08 11.73
C LEU A 154 -3.17 18.47 11.66
N GLN A 155 -3.05 17.31 12.28
CA GLN A 155 -1.87 16.48 12.20
C GLN A 155 -2.28 15.02 11.95
N TYR A 156 -1.35 14.21 11.47
CA TYR A 156 -1.55 12.77 11.35
C TYR A 156 -0.31 12.05 11.85
N ASN A 157 -0.50 10.88 12.47
CA ASN A 157 0.60 10.03 12.86
C ASN A 157 0.77 8.92 11.82
N PRO A 158 1.90 8.88 11.07
CA PRO A 158 2.22 7.81 10.14
C PRO A 158 2.10 6.39 10.74
N MET A 159 2.43 6.22 12.02
CA MET A 159 2.35 4.93 12.71
C MET A 159 0.91 4.48 12.99
N MET A 160 -0.05 5.42 12.98
CA MET A 160 -1.48 5.12 13.12
C MET A 160 -2.17 4.92 11.77
N GLN A 161 -1.44 5.06 10.65
CA GLN A 161 -1.99 4.78 9.33
C GLN A 161 -2.36 3.30 9.22
N GLY A 162 -3.59 3.01 8.80
CA GLY A 162 -4.06 1.63 8.70
C GLY A 162 -4.79 1.12 9.93
N MET A 163 -4.88 1.93 10.98
CA MET A 163 -5.84 1.72 12.05
C MET A 163 -7.26 1.84 11.50
N VAL A 164 -8.13 0.98 12.02
CA VAL A 164 -9.56 1.04 11.74
C VAL A 164 -10.18 1.83 12.87
N VAL A 165 -10.78 2.96 12.51
CA VAL A 165 -11.61 3.74 13.41
C VAL A 165 -13.08 3.45 13.09
N ASN A 166 -13.95 3.53 14.10
CA ASN A 166 -15.38 3.29 13.91
C ASN A 166 -15.93 4.17 12.78
N GLY A 167 -16.88 3.65 12.01
CA GLY A 167 -17.50 4.39 10.91
C GLY A 167 -16.64 4.55 9.63
N THR A 168 -15.32 4.31 9.67
CA THR A 168 -14.49 4.30 8.47
C THR A 168 -14.57 2.99 7.70
N ARG A 169 -14.77 3.06 6.37
CA ARG A 169 -14.56 1.92 5.47
C ARG A 169 -13.06 1.67 5.32
N GLY A 170 -12.48 0.94 6.26
CA GLY A 170 -11.14 0.42 6.11
C GLY A 170 -10.03 1.12 6.89
N ALA A 171 -8.80 0.84 6.47
CA ALA A 171 -7.55 1.48 6.86
C ALA A 171 -7.65 2.96 6.50
N ALA A 172 -7.65 3.82 7.51
CA ALA A 172 -7.79 5.25 7.32
C ALA A 172 -6.50 6.00 7.65
N LEU A 173 -6.31 7.15 6.99
CA LEU A 173 -5.42 8.19 7.49
C LEU A 173 -6.18 8.96 8.58
N ILE A 174 -5.70 8.84 9.81
CA ILE A 174 -6.32 9.46 10.97
C ILE A 174 -5.77 10.86 11.17
N LEU A 175 -6.66 11.85 11.11
CA LEU A 175 -6.38 13.26 11.31
C LEU A 175 -6.82 13.66 12.72
N THR A 176 -5.92 14.24 13.50
CA THR A 176 -6.21 14.76 14.85
C THR A 176 -6.02 16.26 14.90
N ASP A 177 -6.60 16.90 15.91
CA ASP A 177 -6.40 18.33 16.15
C ASP A 177 -4.95 18.61 16.56
N GLY A 178 -4.34 19.63 15.98
CA GLY A 178 -2.97 20.04 16.27
C GLY A 178 -2.21 20.48 15.03
N LEU A 179 -1.15 21.25 15.22
CA LEU A 179 -0.28 21.66 14.13
C LEU A 179 0.84 20.62 13.96
N ALA A 180 0.90 19.97 12.80
CA ALA A 180 2.02 19.08 12.48
C ALA A 180 3.27 19.89 12.14
N GLU A 181 4.36 19.68 12.87
CA GLU A 181 5.70 19.93 12.33
C GLU A 181 6.08 18.71 11.49
N LEU A 182 5.95 18.83 10.18
CA LEU A 182 6.33 17.77 9.27
C LEU A 182 7.87 17.71 9.20
N PRO A 183 8.49 16.52 9.36
CA PRO A 183 9.91 16.36 9.09
C PRO A 183 10.21 16.63 7.61
N PRO A 184 11.48 16.69 7.18
CA PRO A 184 11.80 16.76 5.76
C PRO A 184 11.07 15.65 4.96
N ILE A 185 10.41 16.05 3.89
CA ILE A 185 9.56 15.19 3.05
C ILE A 185 10.12 15.11 1.64
N SER A 186 10.11 13.90 1.08
CA SER A 186 10.28 13.66 -0.35
C SER A 186 9.09 12.84 -0.87
N ASP A 187 8.33 13.40 -1.82
CA ASP A 187 7.18 12.73 -2.43
C ASP A 187 7.52 12.29 -3.86
N GLN A 188 7.22 11.04 -4.22
CA GLN A 188 7.28 10.54 -5.59
C GLN A 188 6.04 9.70 -5.89
N GLY A 189 5.20 10.21 -6.80
CA GLY A 189 3.94 9.54 -7.14
C GLY A 189 3.06 9.33 -5.89
N PRO A 190 2.55 8.12 -5.64
CA PRO A 190 1.73 7.81 -4.47
C PRO A 190 2.55 7.54 -3.20
N PHE A 191 3.88 7.73 -3.23
CA PHE A 191 4.77 7.43 -2.13
C PHE A 191 5.33 8.70 -1.50
N ARG A 192 5.47 8.66 -0.17
CA ARG A 192 6.03 9.71 0.68
C ARG A 192 7.16 9.13 1.50
N VAL A 193 8.31 9.79 1.53
CA VAL A 193 9.45 9.44 2.36
C VAL A 193 9.69 10.58 3.35
N LEU A 194 9.63 10.25 4.64
CA LEU A 194 9.89 11.18 5.74
C LEU A 194 11.26 10.86 6.33
N LEU A 195 12.10 11.88 6.52
CA LEU A 195 13.33 11.76 7.30
C LEU A 195 13.02 12.03 8.78
N THR A 196 12.77 10.98 9.56
CA THR A 196 12.27 11.11 10.93
C THR A 196 13.38 11.28 11.97
N GLY A 197 14.63 11.00 11.61
CA GLY A 197 15.76 11.21 12.51
C GLY A 197 17.12 10.91 11.88
N LEU A 198 18.17 11.45 12.49
CA LEU A 198 19.57 11.08 12.27
C LEU A 198 20.11 10.55 13.59
N HIS A 199 20.73 9.38 13.55
CA HIS A 199 21.25 8.71 14.74
C HIS A 199 22.75 8.51 14.59
N TYR A 200 23.52 9.10 15.50
CA TYR A 200 24.94 8.85 15.67
C TYR A 200 25.22 8.28 17.06
N GLN A 201 25.88 7.13 17.11
CA GLN A 201 26.35 6.52 18.35
C GLN A 201 27.81 6.11 18.19
N ARG A 202 28.62 6.39 19.22
CA ARG A 202 30.02 6.01 19.30
C ARG A 202 30.32 5.42 20.67
N ASP A 203 30.63 4.14 20.70
CA ASP A 203 30.98 3.43 21.92
C ASP A 203 32.51 3.32 22.06
N ARG A 204 33.04 3.71 23.22
CA ARG A 204 34.44 3.48 23.59
C ARG A 204 34.52 2.38 24.65
N HIS A 205 35.06 1.23 24.27
CA HIS A 205 35.23 0.11 25.19
C HIS A 205 36.54 0.26 25.97
N PHE A 206 36.46 0.35 27.30
CA PHE A 206 37.63 0.50 28.18
C PHE A 206 38.14 -0.82 28.78
N GLY A 207 37.38 -1.92 28.66
CA GLY A 207 37.79 -3.27 29.07
C GLY A 207 38.39 -4.10 27.92
N PRO A 208 39.02 -5.26 28.21
CA PRO A 208 39.31 -6.25 27.17
C PRO A 208 37.97 -6.63 26.52
N GLY A 209 37.84 -6.38 25.22
CA GLY A 209 36.57 -6.54 24.51
C GLY A 209 35.98 -7.92 24.74
N HIS A 210 34.80 -8.00 25.37
CA HIS A 210 34.08 -9.27 25.52
C HIS A 210 33.38 -9.71 24.21
N GLY A 211 33.65 -9.01 23.10
CA GLY A 211 33.29 -9.43 21.76
C GLY A 211 34.40 -10.24 21.10
N VAL A 212 34.80 -11.37 21.70
CA VAL A 212 35.64 -12.35 20.98
C VAL A 212 34.71 -13.18 20.10
N GLY A 213 34.33 -12.63 18.96
CA GLY A 213 33.89 -13.46 17.85
C GLY A 213 35.12 -14.24 17.35
N MET A 214 35.06 -15.57 17.39
CA MET A 214 36.05 -16.42 16.72
C MET A 214 35.73 -16.38 15.23
N ILE A 215 36.66 -15.88 14.42
CA ILE A 215 36.62 -16.11 12.97
C ILE A 215 37.54 -17.29 12.64
N ILE A 216 37.05 -18.19 11.80
CA ILE A 216 37.86 -19.27 11.25
C ILE A 216 38.52 -18.73 9.98
N GLN A 217 39.83 -18.52 10.04
CA GLN A 217 40.64 -18.18 8.87
C GLN A 217 41.52 -19.38 8.56
N ASN A 218 41.34 -19.99 7.38
CA ASN A 218 42.05 -21.21 6.97
C ASN A 218 41.99 -22.37 7.99
N GLY A 219 40.84 -22.57 8.62
CA GLY A 219 40.65 -23.63 9.61
C GLY A 219 41.22 -23.33 11.00
N VAL A 220 41.85 -22.17 11.20
CA VAL A 220 42.41 -21.75 12.49
C VAL A 220 41.49 -20.71 13.12
N PRO A 221 41.04 -20.90 14.37
CA PRO A 221 40.33 -19.87 15.11
C PRO A 221 41.29 -18.72 15.43
N VAL A 222 41.01 -17.53 14.91
CA VAL A 222 41.80 -16.33 15.17
C VAL A 222 40.96 -15.36 16.03
N PRO A 223 41.48 -14.86 17.17
CA PRO A 223 40.78 -13.86 17.95
C PRO A 223 40.71 -12.54 17.17
N GLN A 224 39.52 -11.93 17.11
CA GLN A 224 39.34 -10.58 16.57
C GLN A 224 39.89 -9.56 17.59
N GLY A 225 41.22 -9.40 17.61
CA GLY A 225 41.91 -8.48 18.50
C GLY A 225 41.77 -7.03 18.03
N GLY A 226 40.93 -6.25 18.69
CA GLY A 226 40.90 -4.80 18.53
C GLY A 226 40.17 -4.10 19.66
N ARG A 227 40.81 -3.09 20.29
CA ARG A 227 40.08 -2.01 20.96
C ARG A 227 39.33 -1.23 19.86
N GLY A 228 38.17 -1.73 19.45
CA GLY A 228 37.34 -1.10 18.44
C GLY A 228 36.33 -0.17 19.10
N SER A 229 36.33 1.11 18.69
CA SER A 229 35.13 1.92 18.86
C SER A 229 34.07 1.38 17.91
N ALA A 230 32.90 1.02 18.42
CA ALA A 230 31.75 0.74 17.57
C ALA A 230 31.10 2.09 17.24
N GLU A 231 31.13 2.46 15.96
CA GLU A 231 30.50 3.69 15.47
C GLU A 231 29.34 3.32 14.54
N VAL A 232 28.17 3.91 14.80
CA VAL A 232 26.94 3.71 14.04
C VAL A 232 26.39 5.07 13.67
N PHE A 233 26.22 5.33 12.37
CA PHE A 233 25.57 6.54 11.87
C PHE A 233 24.55 6.15 10.80
N TYR A 234 23.30 6.59 10.93
CA TYR A 234 22.26 6.32 9.94
C TYR A 234 21.15 7.36 9.96
N ALA A 235 20.47 7.51 8.82
CA ALA A 235 19.21 8.21 8.71
C ALA A 235 18.04 7.23 8.91
N LEU A 236 17.09 7.59 9.77
CA LEU A 236 15.84 6.88 9.97
C LEU A 236 14.80 7.44 9.01
N LEU A 237 14.31 6.57 8.12
CA LEU A 237 13.32 6.92 7.09
C LEU A 237 12.00 6.22 7.40
N GLN A 238 10.89 6.96 7.30
CA GLN A 238 9.55 6.41 7.25
C GLN A 238 9.02 6.56 5.83
N VAL A 239 8.81 5.45 5.13
CA VAL A 239 8.19 5.40 3.81
C VAL A 239 6.71 5.14 4.00
N MET A 240 5.85 5.85 3.28
CA MET A 240 4.40 5.71 3.30
C MET A 240 3.88 5.62 1.86
N ALA A 241 2.91 4.75 1.63
CA ALA A 241 2.07 4.74 0.43
C ALA A 241 0.72 5.36 0.75
N GLU A 242 0.04 5.89 -0.28
CA GLU A 242 -1.38 6.19 -0.19
C GLU A 242 -2.13 5.02 0.47
N PRO A 243 -3.02 5.24 1.47
CA PRO A 243 -3.63 4.15 2.26
C PRO A 243 -4.41 3.09 1.47
N ARG A 244 -4.67 3.31 0.18
CA ARG A 244 -5.21 2.31 -0.75
C ARG A 244 -4.23 1.17 -1.08
N MET A 245 -2.96 1.25 -0.67
CA MET A 245 -1.90 0.29 -1.03
C MET A 245 -1.14 -0.24 0.18
N ILE A 246 -0.63 -1.45 0.04
CA ILE A 246 0.37 -2.04 0.94
C ILE A 246 1.75 -1.83 0.32
N LEU A 247 2.75 -1.64 1.18
CA LEU A 247 4.15 -1.60 0.78
C LEU A 247 4.92 -2.78 1.34
N ALA A 248 5.81 -3.31 0.52
CA ALA A 248 6.87 -4.21 0.95
C ALA A 248 8.20 -3.78 0.34
N GLN A 249 9.28 -3.90 1.10
CA GLN A 249 10.62 -3.64 0.57
C GLN A 249 11.01 -4.77 -0.42
N ARG A 250 11.61 -4.40 -1.55
CA ARG A 250 12.04 -5.31 -2.63
C ARG A 250 13.55 -5.20 -2.87
N GLY A 251 14.34 -5.38 -1.81
CA GLY A 251 15.80 -5.32 -1.85
C GLY A 251 16.38 -4.09 -1.12
N PRO A 252 17.70 -3.90 -1.19
CA PRO A 252 18.39 -2.88 -0.42
C PRO A 252 18.07 -1.47 -0.86
N LEU A 253 17.97 -0.59 0.15
CA LEU A 253 17.99 0.86 -0.06
C LEU A 253 19.39 1.23 -0.54
N ALA A 254 19.49 2.02 -1.62
CA ALA A 254 20.76 2.51 -2.14
C ALA A 254 20.86 4.02 -1.94
N LEU A 255 21.90 4.48 -1.26
CA LEU A 255 22.24 5.91 -1.25
C LEU A 255 23.02 6.25 -2.50
N THR A 256 22.57 7.25 -3.24
CA THR A 256 23.20 7.72 -4.48
C THR A 256 24.04 8.97 -4.26
N GLU A 257 23.67 9.79 -3.27
CA GLU A 257 24.41 11.00 -2.89
C GLU A 257 24.22 11.26 -1.39
N ALA A 258 25.31 11.47 -0.65
CA ALA A 258 25.26 11.91 0.74
C ALA A 258 26.49 12.77 1.02
N VAL A 259 26.30 14.09 1.14
CA VAL A 259 27.41 15.06 1.25
C VAL A 259 27.07 16.15 2.25
N ASP A 260 28.01 16.51 3.13
CA ASP A 260 27.86 17.60 4.08
C ASP A 260 28.27 18.98 3.52
N ASP A 261 28.08 20.04 4.31
CA ASP A 261 28.43 21.41 3.94
C ASP A 261 29.92 21.72 3.85
N ARG A 262 30.78 20.76 4.19
CA ARG A 262 32.23 20.81 3.98
C ARG A 262 32.67 19.98 2.78
N GLY A 263 31.73 19.35 2.06
CA GLY A 263 32.02 18.48 0.92
C GLY A 263 32.48 17.08 1.34
N ASN A 264 32.38 16.70 2.61
CA ASN A 264 32.68 15.34 3.02
C ASN A 264 31.58 14.41 2.51
N SER A 265 31.99 13.30 1.89
CA SER A 265 31.07 12.21 1.57
C SER A 265 30.65 11.49 2.85
N LEU A 266 29.36 11.22 2.97
CA LEU A 266 28.73 10.45 4.04
C LEU A 266 28.31 9.05 3.55
N LEU A 267 28.71 8.65 2.34
CA LEU A 267 28.40 7.32 1.81
C LEU A 267 29.26 6.25 2.53
N PRO A 268 28.69 5.07 2.86
CA PRO A 268 29.46 3.98 3.46
C PRO A 268 30.47 3.40 2.45
N PRO A 269 31.67 2.97 2.90
CA PRO A 269 32.75 2.48 2.02
C PRO A 269 32.44 1.14 1.34
N THR A 270 31.57 0.32 1.92
CA THR A 270 31.01 -0.88 1.29
C THR A 270 29.53 -0.97 1.63
N SER A 271 28.68 -1.11 0.61
CA SER A 271 27.27 -1.46 0.79
C SER A 271 27.19 -2.91 1.27
N ASN A 272 27.36 -3.16 2.57
CA ASN A 272 27.21 -4.49 3.12
C ASN A 272 25.72 -4.86 3.17
N PRO A 273 25.22 -5.80 2.34
CA PRO A 273 23.81 -6.16 2.32
C PRO A 273 23.33 -6.73 3.66
N ALA A 274 24.25 -7.22 4.51
CA ALA A 274 23.96 -7.78 5.83
C ALA A 274 23.60 -6.72 6.89
N LEU A 275 23.98 -5.45 6.70
CA LEU A 275 23.61 -4.34 7.61
C LEU A 275 22.23 -3.77 7.31
N GLN A 276 21.69 -4.04 6.12
CA GLN A 276 20.32 -3.72 5.79
C GLN A 276 19.46 -4.92 6.17
N ARG A 277 18.92 -4.91 7.39
CA ARG A 277 17.84 -5.85 7.74
C ARG A 277 16.64 -5.49 6.89
N HIS A 278 16.46 -6.22 5.79
CA HIS A 278 15.28 -6.15 4.97
C HIS A 278 14.18 -6.88 5.73
N SER A 279 13.29 -6.13 6.35
CA SER A 279 11.97 -6.70 6.60
C SER A 279 11.39 -6.98 5.22
N GLY A 280 11.24 -8.27 4.87
CA GLY A 280 10.34 -8.65 3.79
C GLY A 280 8.90 -8.21 4.12
N PHE A 281 7.89 -8.88 3.60
CA PHE A 281 6.49 -8.62 3.96
C PHE A 281 6.16 -8.84 5.46
N PHE A 282 7.16 -8.99 6.33
CA PHE A 282 7.06 -9.18 7.77
C PHE A 282 7.17 -7.84 8.49
N GLY A 283 6.11 -7.03 8.33
CA GLY A 283 5.69 -6.16 9.42
C GLY A 283 5.24 -7.04 10.59
N TYR A 284 5.46 -6.55 11.80
CA TYR A 284 5.12 -7.17 13.08
C TYR A 284 3.80 -7.97 13.05
N ILE A 285 3.82 -9.23 13.50
CA ILE A 285 2.63 -10.03 13.81
C ILE A 285 1.78 -9.22 14.79
N GLY A 286 0.65 -8.68 14.33
CA GLY A 286 -0.27 -7.87 15.14
C GLY A 286 -0.36 -6.38 14.76
N SER A 287 0.47 -5.86 13.85
CA SER A 287 0.26 -4.53 13.27
C SER A 287 -0.47 -4.63 11.94
N SER A 288 -1.57 -3.89 11.82
CA SER A 288 -2.33 -3.65 10.58
C SER A 288 -1.40 -3.54 9.38
N GLY A 289 -1.60 -4.38 8.35
CA GLY A 289 -0.81 -4.40 7.12
C GLY A 289 -0.36 -3.01 6.73
N ALA A 290 0.94 -2.74 6.91
CA ALA A 290 1.40 -1.37 6.98
C ALA A 290 1.52 -0.84 5.55
N ALA A 291 0.73 0.18 5.23
CA ALA A 291 0.99 1.07 4.10
C ALA A 291 2.30 1.88 4.31
N SER A 292 3.19 1.44 5.19
CA SER A 292 4.40 2.14 5.58
C SER A 292 5.55 1.20 5.95
N LEU A 293 6.78 1.62 5.67
CA LEU A 293 8.02 0.92 6.03
C LEU A 293 8.90 1.85 6.86
N THR A 294 9.57 1.31 7.87
CA THR A 294 10.62 2.01 8.60
C THR A 294 11.97 1.45 8.17
N LEU A 295 12.84 2.30 7.63
CA LEU A 295 14.12 1.91 7.04
C LEU A 295 15.26 2.70 7.68
N GLN A 296 16.43 2.07 7.78
CA GLN A 296 17.66 2.74 8.17
C GLN A 296 18.57 2.86 6.95
N ALA A 297 18.92 4.08 6.59
CA ALA A 297 19.90 4.36 5.55
C ALA A 297 21.27 4.58 6.22
N PRO A 298 22.20 3.61 6.13
CA PRO A 298 23.50 3.70 6.79
C PRO A 298 24.34 4.81 6.17
N LEU A 299 24.97 5.61 7.02
CA LEU A 299 25.83 6.72 6.66
C LEU A 299 27.22 6.53 7.28
N ARG A 300 28.22 7.17 6.70
CA ARG A 300 29.56 7.30 7.27
C ARG A 300 29.66 8.63 8.00
N PHE A 301 30.03 8.60 9.27
CA PHE A 301 30.34 9.82 10.01
C PHE A 301 31.80 10.23 9.71
N PRO A 302 32.06 11.44 9.16
CA PRO A 302 33.41 11.87 8.81
C PRO A 302 34.18 12.34 10.05
N GLU A 303 35.51 12.34 9.99
CA GLU A 303 36.37 12.80 11.11
C GLU A 303 36.17 14.30 11.42
N MET A 304 35.93 15.11 10.40
CA MET A 304 35.67 16.54 10.50
C MET A 304 34.28 16.88 9.93
N PRO A 305 33.19 16.55 10.64
CA PRO A 305 31.84 16.72 10.12
C PRO A 305 31.51 18.20 9.86
N GLY A 306 30.73 18.41 8.81
CA GLY A 306 29.98 19.62 8.57
C GLY A 306 28.86 19.84 9.60
N ARG A 307 28.16 20.97 9.49
CA ARG A 307 26.98 21.26 10.35
C ARG A 307 25.68 20.76 9.76
N THR A 308 25.65 20.60 8.43
CA THR A 308 24.47 20.21 7.68
C THR A 308 24.84 19.18 6.62
N ILE A 309 23.98 18.18 6.44
CA ILE A 309 23.96 17.32 5.25
C ILE A 309 23.31 18.13 4.13
N LYS A 310 24.12 18.61 3.19
CA LYS A 310 23.65 19.44 2.07
C LYS A 310 22.75 18.67 1.13
N ARG A 311 23.08 17.41 0.87
CA ARG A 311 22.31 16.49 0.02
C ARG A 311 22.29 15.11 0.63
N LEU A 312 21.11 14.52 0.71
CA LEU A 312 20.90 13.12 1.05
C LEU A 312 19.87 12.53 0.07
N ARG A 313 20.35 11.68 -0.84
CA ARG A 313 19.56 11.05 -1.90
C ARG A 313 19.76 9.56 -1.94
N GLY A 314 18.72 8.87 -2.36
CA GLY A 314 18.78 7.43 -2.58
C GLY A 314 17.54 6.90 -3.25
N THR A 315 17.55 5.58 -3.44
CA THR A 315 16.47 4.81 -4.04
C THR A 315 16.06 3.67 -3.12
N ILE A 316 14.76 3.42 -3.07
CA ILE A 316 14.16 2.38 -2.24
C ILE A 316 13.36 1.48 -3.18
N PRO A 317 13.86 0.27 -3.50
CA PRO A 317 13.11 -0.67 -4.30
C PRO A 317 11.96 -1.24 -3.47
N VAL A 318 10.75 -1.12 -3.98
CA VAL A 318 9.53 -1.56 -3.29
C VAL A 318 8.64 -2.38 -4.21
N LEU A 319 7.76 -3.16 -3.57
CA LEU A 319 6.58 -3.73 -4.19
C LEU A 319 5.36 -3.06 -3.56
N ALA A 320 4.57 -2.37 -4.39
CA ALA A 320 3.27 -1.85 -4.02
C ALA A 320 2.19 -2.86 -4.40
N ALA A 321 1.21 -3.07 -3.52
CA ALA A 321 0.09 -3.95 -3.78
C ALA A 321 -1.26 -3.34 -3.36
N SER A 322 -2.34 -3.67 -4.07
CA SER A 322 -3.71 -3.33 -3.66
C SER A 322 -4.66 -4.48 -4.02
N ARG A 323 -5.75 -4.65 -3.28
CA ARG A 323 -6.79 -5.63 -3.68
C ARG A 323 -7.31 -5.29 -5.08
N LYS A 324 -7.65 -6.32 -5.84
CA LYS A 324 -8.57 -6.19 -6.98
C LYS A 324 -9.96 -5.89 -6.48
N ASP A 325 -10.76 -5.18 -7.28
CA ASP A 325 -12.13 -4.84 -6.90
C ASP A 325 -13.07 -6.06 -6.91
N GLU A 326 -12.73 -7.10 -7.69
CA GLU A 326 -13.56 -8.28 -7.92
C GLU A 326 -13.09 -9.46 -7.05
N PRO A 327 -13.80 -9.82 -5.97
CA PRO A 327 -13.46 -10.98 -5.17
C PRO A 327 -13.98 -12.28 -5.79
N THR A 328 -13.27 -13.37 -5.51
CA THR A 328 -13.83 -14.72 -5.58
C THR A 328 -14.78 -14.91 -4.40
N ILE A 329 -16.04 -15.23 -4.69
CA ILE A 329 -17.10 -15.40 -3.69
C ILE A 329 -17.30 -16.88 -3.38
N VAL A 330 -17.31 -17.22 -2.08
CA VAL A 330 -17.61 -18.56 -1.58
C VAL A 330 -18.80 -18.49 -0.64
N ASN A 331 -19.91 -19.12 -1.02
CA ASN A 331 -21.09 -19.24 -0.16
C ASN A 331 -20.90 -20.43 0.79
N LEU A 332 -21.00 -20.19 2.10
CA LEU A 332 -20.67 -21.19 3.12
C LEU A 332 -21.70 -22.32 3.24
N ALA A 333 -22.97 -22.05 2.89
CA ALA A 333 -24.04 -23.05 2.92
C ALA A 333 -23.78 -24.22 1.95
N ASP A 334 -23.33 -23.92 0.73
CA ASP A 334 -23.22 -24.91 -0.36
C ASP A 334 -21.79 -25.10 -0.88
N GLY A 335 -20.82 -24.33 -0.38
CA GLY A 335 -19.42 -24.31 -0.81
C GLY A 335 -18.51 -25.29 -0.09
N LYS A 336 -19.01 -26.01 0.93
CA LYS A 336 -18.20 -26.96 1.71
C LYS A 336 -17.58 -28.03 0.81
N GLY A 337 -16.26 -28.21 0.92
CA GLY A 337 -15.45 -29.17 0.19
C GLY A 337 -15.24 -28.86 -1.30
N LYS A 338 -15.86 -27.81 -1.85
CA LYS A 338 -15.74 -27.45 -3.26
C LYS A 338 -14.54 -26.51 -3.49
N PRO A 339 -13.75 -26.71 -4.56
CA PRO A 339 -12.70 -25.77 -4.93
C PRO A 339 -13.29 -24.51 -5.58
N HIS A 340 -12.93 -23.36 -5.04
CA HIS A 340 -13.26 -22.03 -5.57
C HIS A 340 -11.98 -21.37 -6.07
N ARG A 341 -11.81 -21.35 -7.39
CA ARG A 341 -10.58 -20.88 -8.04
C ARG A 341 -10.58 -19.36 -8.19
N ALA A 342 -9.66 -18.69 -7.50
CA ALA A 342 -9.25 -17.30 -7.75
C ALA A 342 -8.10 -17.26 -8.78
N ALA A 343 -7.53 -16.08 -9.07
CA ALA A 343 -6.41 -16.01 -10.00
C ALA A 343 -5.18 -16.74 -9.44
N GLU A 344 -4.77 -16.41 -8.22
CA GLU A 344 -3.49 -16.89 -7.65
C GLU A 344 -3.65 -18.10 -6.74
N VAL A 345 -4.83 -18.30 -6.17
CA VAL A 345 -5.10 -19.39 -5.23
C VAL A 345 -6.42 -20.11 -5.54
N THR A 346 -6.56 -21.32 -5.04
CA THR A 346 -7.83 -22.03 -4.95
C THR A 346 -8.24 -22.13 -3.48
N LEU A 347 -9.42 -21.62 -3.14
CA LEU A 347 -10.03 -21.71 -1.82
C LEU A 347 -10.86 -22.98 -1.69
N ILE A 348 -10.73 -23.67 -0.56
CA ILE A 348 -11.60 -24.79 -0.18
C ILE A 348 -12.06 -24.56 1.25
N VAL A 349 -13.38 -24.49 1.46
CA VAL A 349 -13.96 -24.47 2.81
C VAL A 349 -14.11 -25.89 3.29
N ASN A 350 -13.27 -26.32 4.23
CA ASN A 350 -13.30 -27.69 4.75
C ASN A 350 -14.48 -27.88 5.71
N GLU A 351 -14.68 -26.93 6.62
CA GLU A 351 -15.71 -27.01 7.65
C GLU A 351 -16.08 -25.64 8.21
N VAL A 352 -17.33 -25.51 8.64
CA VAL A 352 -17.82 -24.42 9.49
C VAL A 352 -18.50 -25.06 10.70
N ARG A 353 -18.05 -24.75 11.90
CA ARG A 353 -18.55 -25.35 13.15
C ARG A 353 -18.58 -24.32 14.28
N ALA A 354 -19.39 -24.56 15.31
CA ALA A 354 -19.26 -23.81 16.56
C ALA A 354 -17.92 -24.15 17.24
N ASP A 355 -17.29 -23.19 17.92
CA ASP A 355 -16.09 -23.47 18.70
C ASP A 355 -16.44 -24.42 19.86
N PRO A 356 -15.71 -25.54 20.03
CA PRO A 356 -16.02 -26.53 21.06
C PRO A 356 -15.90 -25.98 22.49
N ASN A 357 -15.11 -24.93 22.70
CA ASN A 357 -14.91 -24.29 24.00
C ASN A 357 -15.81 -23.07 24.20
N ASN A 358 -16.41 -22.54 23.13
CA ASN A 358 -17.33 -21.41 23.20
C ASN A 358 -18.36 -21.47 22.06
N ALA A 359 -19.56 -21.97 22.36
CA ALA A 359 -20.65 -22.11 21.38
C ALA A 359 -21.10 -20.78 20.73
N GLN A 360 -20.70 -19.62 21.27
CA GLN A 360 -20.94 -18.31 20.65
C GLN A 360 -19.91 -17.93 19.58
N MET A 361 -18.77 -18.63 19.52
CA MET A 361 -17.76 -18.46 18.49
C MET A 361 -18.00 -19.47 17.37
N THR A 362 -17.66 -19.06 16.15
CA THR A 362 -17.70 -19.95 14.97
C THR A 362 -16.28 -20.14 14.46
N GLU A 363 -15.92 -21.38 14.17
CA GLU A 363 -14.70 -21.74 13.48
C GLU A 363 -14.96 -22.01 12.00
N ILE A 364 -14.06 -21.53 11.15
CA ILE A 364 -14.04 -21.84 9.72
C ILE A 364 -12.69 -22.46 9.39
N ASP A 365 -12.70 -23.73 8.98
CA ASP A 365 -11.51 -24.42 8.47
C ASP A 365 -11.41 -24.22 6.96
N LEU A 366 -10.30 -23.64 6.51
CA LEU A 366 -10.01 -23.29 5.12
C LEU A 366 -8.72 -23.94 4.65
N THR A 367 -8.69 -24.33 3.37
CA THR A 367 -7.45 -24.64 2.66
C THR A 367 -7.27 -23.66 1.51
N LEU A 368 -6.09 -23.08 1.42
CA LEU A 368 -5.65 -22.25 0.29
C LEU A 368 -4.58 -23.02 -0.47
N ARG A 369 -4.81 -23.29 -1.76
CA ARG A 369 -3.81 -23.93 -2.64
C ARG A 369 -3.26 -22.93 -3.64
N SER A 370 -1.95 -22.97 -3.91
CA SER A 370 -1.36 -22.12 -4.94
C SER A 370 -1.83 -22.56 -6.33
N ASN A 371 -2.25 -21.63 -7.18
CA ASN A 371 -2.43 -21.89 -8.62
C ASN A 371 -1.15 -21.59 -9.42
N GLY A 372 -0.22 -20.84 -8.83
CA GLY A 372 1.06 -20.46 -9.40
C GLY A 372 2.16 -21.47 -9.10
N PRO A 373 3.37 -21.26 -9.67
CA PRO A 373 4.51 -22.14 -9.45
C PRO A 373 4.84 -22.28 -7.95
N PRO A 374 5.47 -23.41 -7.55
CA PRO A 374 5.88 -23.63 -6.17
C PRO A 374 6.90 -22.57 -5.72
N SER A 375 7.12 -22.49 -4.41
CA SER A 375 8.10 -21.58 -3.82
C SER A 375 9.49 -21.74 -4.44
N GLU A 376 10.14 -20.61 -4.75
CA GLU A 376 11.56 -20.57 -5.16
C GLU A 376 12.49 -20.89 -3.98
N THR A 377 12.01 -20.75 -2.74
CA THR A 377 12.76 -21.06 -1.51
C THR A 377 12.31 -22.40 -0.91
N PRO A 378 13.20 -23.41 -0.80
CA PRO A 378 12.86 -24.70 -0.21
C PRO A 378 12.30 -24.57 1.21
N GLY A 379 11.19 -25.28 1.48
CA GLY A 379 10.54 -25.29 2.80
C GLY A 379 9.67 -24.07 3.12
N MET A 380 9.61 -23.07 2.23
CA MET A 380 8.68 -21.94 2.34
C MET A 380 7.45 -22.16 1.44
N PRO A 381 6.27 -21.64 1.81
CA PRO A 381 5.10 -21.63 0.93
C PRO A 381 5.34 -20.72 -0.28
N ALA A 382 4.62 -20.94 -1.39
CA ALA A 382 4.61 -19.99 -2.49
C ALA A 382 4.27 -18.57 -2.00
N ARG A 383 4.88 -17.53 -2.59
CA ARG A 383 4.72 -16.13 -2.15
C ARG A 383 3.25 -15.72 -2.00
N HIS A 384 2.42 -16.08 -2.97
CA HIS A 384 0.98 -15.79 -2.96
C HIS A 384 0.26 -16.44 -1.79
N LEU A 385 0.68 -17.63 -1.37
CA LEU A 385 0.15 -18.29 -0.16
C LEU A 385 0.60 -17.57 1.12
N GLN A 386 1.86 -17.15 1.20
CA GLN A 386 2.34 -16.36 2.34
C GLN A 386 1.56 -15.04 2.49
N GLU A 387 1.23 -14.38 1.38
CA GLU A 387 0.43 -13.14 1.40
C GLU A 387 -1.06 -13.42 1.71
N ALA A 388 -1.62 -14.51 1.18
CA ALA A 388 -3.03 -14.90 1.37
C ALA A 388 -3.37 -15.24 2.83
N VAL A 389 -2.38 -15.69 3.61
CA VAL A 389 -2.54 -16.20 4.98
C VAL A 389 -2.11 -15.17 6.02
N GLN A 390 -1.54 -14.03 5.59
CA GLN A 390 -1.25 -12.94 6.49
C GLN A 390 -2.53 -12.40 7.10
N TYR A 391 -2.66 -12.54 8.41
CA TYR A 391 -3.73 -11.90 9.13
C TYR A 391 -3.60 -10.39 9.01
N ARG A 392 -4.56 -9.81 8.31
CA ARG A 392 -4.88 -8.40 8.38
C ARG A 392 -6.28 -8.36 8.94
N GLY A 393 -6.48 -7.53 9.96
CA GLY A 393 -7.76 -7.49 10.66
C GLY A 393 -8.94 -7.39 9.69
N PRO A 394 -10.11 -7.96 10.01
CA PRO A 394 -11.31 -7.95 9.17
C PRO A 394 -11.65 -6.62 8.51
N SER A 395 -11.44 -5.54 9.23
CA SER A 395 -11.70 -4.18 8.81
C SER A 395 -10.56 -3.55 8.02
N ASN A 396 -9.44 -4.25 7.83
CA ASN A 396 -8.37 -3.79 6.96
C ASN A 396 -8.75 -4.11 5.49
N PRO A 397 -8.94 -3.09 4.63
CA PRO A 397 -9.31 -3.23 3.22
C PRO A 397 -8.16 -3.78 2.39
N GLN A 398 -7.04 -4.10 3.03
CA GLN A 398 -5.89 -4.76 2.44
C GLN A 398 -5.85 -6.25 2.80
N SER A 399 -6.77 -6.81 3.59
CA SER A 399 -6.83 -8.25 3.92
C SER A 399 -7.25 -9.11 2.71
N PRO A 400 -6.57 -10.17 2.28
CA PRO A 400 -7.08 -10.99 1.17
C PRO A 400 -8.47 -11.60 1.45
N LEU A 401 -8.85 -11.77 2.72
CA LEU A 401 -10.09 -12.41 3.15
C LEU A 401 -11.05 -11.43 3.82
N GLU A 402 -12.33 -11.57 3.49
CA GLU A 402 -13.45 -10.91 4.16
C GLU A 402 -14.56 -11.93 4.40
N ILE A 403 -15.16 -11.90 5.59
CA ILE A 403 -16.22 -12.83 5.98
C ILE A 403 -17.49 -12.03 6.25
N LEU A 404 -18.61 -12.45 5.68
CA LEU A 404 -19.88 -11.73 5.75
C LEU A 404 -21.01 -12.63 6.24
N ASP A 405 -21.98 -12.03 6.90
CA ASP A 405 -23.25 -12.68 7.20
C ASP A 405 -24.20 -12.72 5.98
N ALA A 406 -25.38 -13.32 6.16
CA ALA A 406 -26.37 -13.46 5.08
C ALA A 406 -26.93 -12.11 4.58
N GLN A 407 -26.75 -11.03 5.33
CA GLN A 407 -27.16 -9.67 4.96
C GLN A 407 -26.02 -8.89 4.30
N GLY A 408 -24.85 -9.52 4.09
CA GLY A 408 -23.68 -8.89 3.49
C GLY A 408 -22.96 -7.93 4.45
N ARG A 409 -23.17 -8.06 5.77
CA ARG A 409 -22.45 -7.27 6.78
C ARG A 409 -21.12 -7.97 7.09
N PRO A 410 -19.98 -7.26 7.06
CA PRO A 410 -18.68 -7.85 7.34
C PRO A 410 -18.53 -8.17 8.83
N TYR A 411 -17.93 -9.32 9.14
CA TYR A 411 -17.56 -9.67 10.51
C TYR A 411 -16.45 -8.74 11.03
N PRO A 412 -16.65 -8.05 12.16
CA PRO A 412 -15.73 -7.04 12.66
C PRO A 412 -14.53 -7.64 13.39
N GLN A 413 -14.60 -8.91 13.80
CA GLN A 413 -13.56 -9.58 14.58
C GLN A 413 -13.47 -11.06 14.20
N TRP A 414 -12.34 -11.43 13.61
CA TRP A 414 -11.92 -12.81 13.41
C TRP A 414 -10.40 -12.86 13.44
N PHE A 415 -9.79 -14.01 13.76
CA PHE A 415 -8.35 -14.21 13.70
C PHE A 415 -8.01 -15.66 13.33
N PRO A 416 -6.83 -15.94 12.75
CA PRO A 416 -6.37 -17.30 12.59
C PRO A 416 -6.08 -17.92 13.96
N LYS A 417 -6.81 -18.98 14.32
CA LYS A 417 -6.58 -19.80 15.52
C LYS A 417 -5.44 -20.78 15.31
N SER A 418 -5.29 -21.30 14.10
CA SER A 418 -4.18 -22.19 13.70
C SER A 418 -3.83 -21.98 12.23
N GLN A 419 -2.57 -22.21 11.89
CA GLN A 419 -2.05 -22.18 10.52
C GLN A 419 -1.06 -23.33 10.34
N SER A 420 -1.25 -24.13 9.29
CA SER A 420 -0.33 -25.20 8.89
C SER A 420 0.11 -24.96 7.46
N PHE A 421 1.43 -24.90 7.26
CA PHE A 421 2.05 -24.54 5.99
C PHE A 421 2.60 -25.79 5.29
N GLY A 422 2.07 -26.06 4.11
CA GLY A 422 2.65 -27.00 3.14
C GLY A 422 3.31 -26.26 1.98
N PRO A 423 4.04 -26.98 1.11
CA PRO A 423 4.72 -26.38 -0.04
C PRO A 423 3.74 -25.80 -1.09
N GLU A 424 2.58 -26.42 -1.26
CA GLU A 424 1.57 -26.03 -2.26
C GLU A 424 0.23 -25.60 -1.67
N GLU A 425 0.05 -25.80 -0.36
CA GLU A 425 -1.19 -25.44 0.34
C GLU A 425 -0.95 -24.93 1.74
N VAL A 426 -1.84 -24.08 2.22
CA VAL A 426 -1.90 -23.65 3.61
C VAL A 426 -3.28 -23.96 4.16
N ARG A 427 -3.32 -24.63 5.31
CA ARG A 427 -4.56 -24.88 6.05
C ARG A 427 -4.66 -23.87 7.19
N ILE A 428 -5.80 -23.21 7.31
CA ILE A 428 -6.05 -22.19 8.33
C ILE A 428 -7.37 -22.51 9.02
N THR A 429 -7.39 -22.43 10.34
CA THR A 429 -8.65 -22.34 11.10
C THR A 429 -8.84 -20.90 11.53
N LEU A 430 -9.91 -20.26 11.07
CA LEU A 430 -10.33 -18.92 11.49
C LEU A 430 -11.31 -19.04 12.66
N SER A 431 -11.12 -18.26 13.71
CA SER A 431 -12.09 -18.09 14.79
C SER A 431 -12.79 -16.74 14.64
N LEU A 432 -14.12 -16.76 14.61
CA LEU A 432 -14.99 -15.59 14.49
C LEU A 432 -15.61 -15.29 15.85
N HIS A 433 -15.40 -14.08 16.34
CA HIS A 433 -15.99 -13.62 17.58
C HIS A 433 -17.44 -13.17 17.37
N PRO A 434 -18.33 -13.42 18.35
CA PRO A 434 -19.70 -12.93 18.30
C PRO A 434 -19.71 -11.40 18.28
N ALA A 435 -20.30 -10.82 17.24
CA ALA A 435 -20.37 -9.38 17.04
C ALA A 435 -21.70 -8.80 17.55
N GLY A 436 -22.05 -9.09 18.81
CA GLY A 436 -23.32 -8.69 19.42
C GLY A 436 -24.56 -9.13 18.62
N ASN A 437 -25.72 -8.55 18.92
CA ASN A 437 -26.99 -8.91 18.24
C ASN A 437 -27.10 -8.36 16.80
N ALA A 438 -26.09 -7.64 16.31
CA ALA A 438 -26.18 -6.90 15.06
C ALA A 438 -25.66 -7.66 13.83
N ILE A 439 -25.03 -8.82 13.98
CA ILE A 439 -24.47 -9.61 12.87
C ILE A 439 -24.98 -11.04 12.98
N GLY A 440 -25.47 -11.59 11.85
CA GLY A 440 -26.01 -12.95 11.76
C GLY A 440 -24.92 -14.01 11.77
N ALA A 441 -25.26 -15.26 11.45
CA ALA A 441 -24.28 -16.34 11.25
C ALA A 441 -23.45 -16.11 9.95
N PRO A 442 -22.22 -16.66 9.84
CA PRO A 442 -21.39 -16.43 8.68
C PRO A 442 -21.98 -17.17 7.48
N ALA A 443 -22.13 -16.46 6.36
CA ALA A 443 -22.76 -16.98 5.16
C ALA A 443 -21.85 -16.95 3.93
N GLN A 444 -20.87 -16.05 3.91
CA GLN A 444 -20.04 -15.81 2.73
C GLN A 444 -18.59 -15.51 3.10
N ILE A 445 -17.65 -16.02 2.31
CA ILE A 445 -16.25 -15.58 2.26
C ILE A 445 -16.01 -14.89 0.91
N ARG A 446 -15.33 -13.75 0.95
CA ARG A 446 -14.77 -13.07 -0.22
C ARG A 446 -13.26 -13.16 -0.15
N TYR A 447 -12.66 -13.66 -1.22
CA TYR A 447 -11.22 -13.65 -1.42
C TYR A 447 -10.84 -12.66 -2.51
N TYR A 448 -9.96 -11.73 -2.19
CA TYR A 448 -9.48 -10.71 -3.12
C TYR A 448 -8.06 -11.06 -3.57
N ASP A 449 -7.86 -11.22 -4.88
CA ASP A 449 -6.53 -11.22 -5.48
C ASP A 449 -5.90 -9.82 -5.37
N PHE A 450 -4.59 -9.72 -5.53
CA PHE A 450 -3.87 -8.44 -5.51
C PHE A 450 -3.38 -8.01 -6.89
N ILE A 451 -3.41 -6.71 -7.12
CA ILE A 451 -2.61 -6.01 -8.12
C ILE A 451 -1.25 -5.74 -7.48
N ARG A 452 -0.16 -5.96 -8.21
CA ARG A 452 1.20 -5.71 -7.71
C ARG A 452 1.99 -4.92 -8.74
N ALA A 453 2.75 -3.95 -8.29
CA ALA A 453 3.68 -3.20 -9.12
C ALA A 453 5.01 -3.04 -8.38
N ALA A 454 6.09 -3.49 -9.01
CA ALA A 454 7.43 -3.22 -8.52
C ALA A 454 7.89 -1.85 -9.03
N THR A 455 8.50 -1.06 -8.16
CA THR A 455 8.97 0.28 -8.50
C THR A 455 10.11 0.71 -7.58
N GLU A 456 10.75 1.83 -7.90
CA GLU A 456 11.79 2.46 -7.10
C GLU A 456 11.32 3.84 -6.65
N ILE A 457 11.34 4.05 -5.33
CA ILE A 457 11.06 5.34 -4.73
C ILE A 457 12.39 6.07 -4.56
N ASN A 458 12.58 7.14 -5.32
CA ASN A 458 13.67 8.08 -5.14
C ASN A 458 13.29 9.06 -4.03
N PHE A 459 14.28 9.43 -3.21
CA PHE A 459 14.14 10.51 -2.24
C PHE A 459 15.29 11.50 -2.38
N ASP A 460 15.01 12.76 -2.07
CA ASP A 460 15.96 13.87 -2.03
C ASP A 460 15.64 14.75 -0.82
N PHE A 461 16.58 14.82 0.12
CA PHE A 461 16.55 15.75 1.25
C PHE A 461 17.71 16.73 1.14
N VAL A 462 17.43 17.98 1.51
CA VAL A 462 18.38 19.10 1.47
C VAL A 462 18.50 19.72 2.85
N ASP A 463 19.69 20.22 3.15
CA ASP A 463 19.99 21.03 4.34
C ASP A 463 19.51 20.37 5.66
N VAL A 464 19.82 19.09 5.84
CA VAL A 464 19.47 18.35 7.06
C VAL A 464 20.49 18.66 8.16
N PRO A 465 20.10 19.09 9.36
CA PRO A 465 21.03 19.31 10.47
C PRO A 465 21.80 18.03 10.85
N MET A 466 23.12 18.12 11.02
CA MET A 466 23.93 17.01 11.54
C MET A 466 23.75 16.86 13.06
N PRO A 467 23.78 15.62 13.60
CA PRO A 467 23.70 15.36 15.04
C PRO A 467 24.98 15.70 15.81
#